data_AF-A0A849G3U7-F1
#
_entry.id   AF-A0A849G3U7-F1
#
_cell.length_a   1.000
_cell.length_b   1.000
_cell.length_c   1.000
_cell.angle_alpha   90.00
_cell.angle_beta   90.00
_cell.angle_gamma   90.00
#
_symmetry.space_group_name_H-M   'P 1'
#
loop_
_entity.id
_entity.type
_entity.pdbx_description
1 polymer ?
#
loop_
_entity_poly.entity_id
_entity_poly.type
_entity_poly.pdbx_seq_one_letter_code
_entity_poly.pdbx_strand_id
1 'polypeptide(L)'
;IIWNIKAVTPEGKNLNVKAFDTEGNEFDVKAIQDAKQHSFMSIMAFIEGYEVHCRVMDSENEYAPVQAIGANGTIYDIKAVTESGEKLDVGGVSRSGKIVHVKAINANGDLYGVKAFAPDGKLNDVKGIKIFDRKVELKSLGHPVYAHLKAIRQ
;
A
#
# COMPACT_ATOMS: atom_id res chain seq x y z
N ILE A 1 5.91 11.54 -12.47
CA ILE A 1 6.82 10.36 -12.60
C ILE A 1 6.19 9.19 -11.87
N ILE A 2 6.16 8.00 -12.48
CA ILE A 2 5.58 6.78 -11.89
C ILE A 2 6.68 5.96 -11.22
N TRP A 3 6.45 5.56 -9.97
CA TRP A 3 7.35 4.71 -9.20
C TRP A 3 6.70 3.35 -8.97
N ASN A 4 7.45 2.27 -9.18
CA ASN A 4 6.94 0.92 -8.98
C ASN A 4 6.87 0.58 -7.49
N ILE A 5 5.78 -0.04 -7.04
CA ILE A 5 5.69 -0.55 -5.67
C ILE A 5 6.10 -2.02 -5.65
N LYS A 6 7.00 -2.38 -4.74
CA LYS A 6 7.47 -3.75 -4.54
C LYS A 6 7.52 -4.08 -3.06
N ALA A 7 7.26 -5.34 -2.73
CA ALA A 7 7.69 -5.90 -1.45
C ALA A 7 9.09 -6.49 -1.62
N VAL A 8 9.97 -6.27 -0.64
CA VAL A 8 11.37 -6.67 -0.67
C VAL A 8 11.58 -7.73 0.42
N THR A 9 11.90 -8.94 -0.03
CA THR A 9 12.24 -10.09 0.84
C THR A 9 13.56 -9.84 1.58
N PRO A 10 13.85 -10.57 2.66
CA PRO A 10 15.13 -10.49 3.37
C PRO A 10 16.34 -10.74 2.46
N GLU A 11 16.19 -11.58 1.44
CA GLU A 11 17.23 -11.92 0.46
C GLU A 11 17.37 -10.86 -0.65
N GLY A 12 16.59 -9.78 -0.61
CA GLY A 12 16.66 -8.67 -1.57
C GLY A 12 15.84 -8.87 -2.85
N LYS A 13 15.07 -9.95 -2.97
CA LYS A 13 14.16 -10.18 -4.09
C LYS A 13 12.94 -9.26 -4.02
N ASN A 14 12.54 -8.74 -5.18
CA ASN A 14 11.42 -7.83 -5.35
C ASN A 14 10.16 -8.57 -5.81
N LEU A 15 9.09 -8.51 -5.02
CA LEU A 15 7.77 -9.01 -5.35
C LEU A 15 6.90 -7.89 -5.89
N ASN A 16 6.09 -8.17 -6.91
CA ASN A 16 5.12 -7.21 -7.43
C ASN A 16 4.07 -6.91 -6.36
N VAL A 17 3.69 -5.63 -6.21
CA VAL A 17 2.51 -5.26 -5.41
C VAL A 17 1.41 -4.83 -6.36
N LYS A 18 0.24 -5.45 -6.22
CA LYS A 18 -0.90 -5.33 -7.13
C LYS A 18 -2.19 -5.15 -6.32
N ALA A 19 -3.18 -4.54 -6.95
CA ALA A 19 -4.54 -4.49 -6.45
C ALA A 19 -5.35 -5.61 -7.09
N PHE A 20 -6.27 -6.21 -6.34
CA PHE A 20 -7.13 -7.29 -6.79
C PHE A 20 -8.59 -7.00 -6.46
N ASP A 21 -9.49 -7.25 -7.40
CA ASP A 21 -10.92 -7.30 -7.12
C ASP A 21 -11.35 -8.69 -6.62
N THR A 22 -12.65 -8.85 -6.37
CA THR A 22 -13.25 -10.11 -5.90
C THR A 22 -13.26 -11.22 -6.96
N GLU A 23 -13.13 -10.88 -8.24
CA GLU A 23 -13.06 -11.84 -9.35
C GLU A 23 -11.61 -12.32 -9.58
N GLY A 24 -10.64 -11.63 -8.97
CA GLY A 24 -9.23 -11.95 -9.06
C GLY A 24 -8.50 -11.19 -10.17
N ASN A 25 -9.13 -10.23 -10.84
CA ASN A 25 -8.48 -9.37 -11.81
C ASN A 25 -7.40 -8.53 -11.12
N GLU A 26 -6.27 -8.35 -11.79
CA GLU A 26 -5.13 -7.61 -11.24
C GLU A 26 -4.99 -6.20 -11.84
N PHE A 27 -4.62 -5.26 -10.98
CA PHE A 27 -4.42 -3.86 -11.34
C PHE A 27 -3.09 -3.34 -10.79
N ASP A 28 -2.48 -2.44 -11.54
CA ASP A 28 -1.19 -1.87 -11.19
C ASP A 28 -1.29 -0.95 -9.97
N VAL A 29 -0.33 -1.05 -9.05
CA VAL A 29 -0.19 -0.15 -7.90
C VAL A 29 1.12 0.61 -8.03
N LYS A 30 1.05 1.95 -8.06
CA LYS A 30 2.22 2.82 -8.23
C LYS A 30 2.21 3.97 -7.24
N ALA A 31 3.40 4.52 -7.00
CA ALA A 31 3.54 5.85 -6.41
C ALA A 31 3.54 6.90 -7.54
N ILE A 32 2.77 7.98 -7.35
CA ILE A 32 2.72 9.11 -8.28
C ILE A 32 3.52 10.26 -7.72
N GLN A 33 4.42 10.79 -8.54
CA GLN A 33 5.20 11.98 -8.27
C GLN A 33 4.75 13.11 -9.20
N ASP A 34 4.00 14.04 -8.63
CA ASP A 34 3.22 15.07 -9.32
C ASP A 34 4.07 16.33 -9.59
N ALA A 35 5.14 16.52 -8.81
CA ALA A 35 6.03 17.69 -8.88
C ALA A 35 7.46 17.35 -8.39
N LYS A 36 8.27 18.36 -8.05
CA LYS A 36 9.61 18.21 -7.44
C LYS A 36 9.60 17.55 -6.04
N GLN A 37 8.43 17.21 -5.50
CA GLN A 37 8.31 16.59 -4.19
C GLN A 37 8.57 15.09 -4.27
N HIS A 38 9.78 14.70 -3.86
CA HIS A 38 10.23 13.30 -3.79
C HIS A 38 9.93 12.65 -2.44
N SER A 39 9.49 13.40 -1.43
CA SER A 39 9.47 12.96 -0.03
C SER A 39 8.11 12.49 0.48
N PHE A 40 7.02 12.70 -0.27
CA PHE A 40 5.67 12.36 0.16
C PHE A 40 4.75 12.16 -1.05
N MET A 41 4.72 10.93 -1.57
CA MET A 41 3.99 10.57 -2.79
C MET A 41 2.76 9.73 -2.45
N SER A 42 1.67 9.95 -3.20
CA SER A 42 0.46 9.13 -3.07
C SER A 42 0.69 7.75 -3.69
N ILE A 43 0.16 6.72 -3.02
CA ILE A 43 0.06 5.37 -3.60
C ILE A 43 -1.33 5.22 -4.22
N MET A 44 -1.36 4.86 -5.51
CA MET A 44 -2.58 4.71 -6.28
C MET A 44 -2.63 3.34 -6.96
N ALA A 45 -3.82 2.75 -7.02
CA ALA A 45 -4.14 1.65 -7.93
C ALA A 45 -4.72 2.20 -9.24
N PHE A 46 -4.36 1.60 -10.36
CA PHE A 46 -4.80 1.99 -11.71
C PHE A 46 -5.85 1.01 -12.20
N ILE A 47 -7.11 1.34 -11.97
CA ILE A 47 -8.26 0.43 -12.13
C ILE A 47 -9.11 0.97 -13.28
N GLU A 48 -9.21 0.20 -14.37
CA GLU A 48 -10.07 0.52 -15.52
C GLU A 48 -9.89 1.95 -16.07
N GLY A 49 -8.64 2.45 -16.08
CA GLY A 49 -8.32 3.80 -16.55
C GLY A 49 -8.45 4.91 -15.50
N TYR A 50 -8.82 4.57 -14.26
CA TYR A 50 -8.92 5.51 -13.14
C TYR A 50 -7.79 5.30 -12.11
N GLU A 51 -7.35 6.39 -11.50
CA GLU A 51 -6.42 6.37 -10.38
C GLU A 51 -7.18 6.39 -9.05
N VAL A 52 -6.96 5.36 -8.24
CA VAL A 52 -7.70 5.12 -7.00
C VAL A 52 -6.75 5.09 -5.81
N HIS A 53 -7.06 5.85 -4.77
CA HIS A 53 -6.20 5.93 -3.58
C HIS A 53 -6.13 4.60 -2.81
N CYS A 54 -4.91 4.14 -2.52
CA CYS A 54 -4.65 3.09 -1.54
C CYS A 54 -4.58 3.68 -0.13
N ARG A 55 -5.12 2.95 0.86
CA ARG A 55 -5.24 3.37 2.27
C ARG A 55 -4.95 2.21 3.21
N VAL A 56 -4.54 2.52 4.43
CA VAL A 56 -4.56 1.56 5.53
C VAL A 56 -5.96 1.65 6.15
N MET A 57 -6.67 0.54 6.20
CA MET A 57 -8.06 0.50 6.66
C MET A 57 -8.13 0.28 8.16
N ASP A 58 -9.20 0.79 8.78
CA ASP A 58 -9.52 0.42 10.17
C ASP A 58 -10.07 -1.01 10.17
N SER A 59 -9.54 -1.87 11.04
CA SER A 59 -9.97 -3.26 11.15
C SER A 59 -9.74 -3.80 12.56
N GLU A 60 -10.33 -4.96 12.85
CA GLU A 60 -10.07 -5.75 14.07
C GLU A 60 -9.08 -6.90 13.82
N ASN A 61 -8.56 -7.01 12.60
CA ASN A 61 -7.57 -8.02 12.23
C ASN A 61 -6.24 -7.73 12.96
N GLU A 62 -5.40 -8.75 13.10
CA GLU A 62 -4.04 -8.61 13.63
C GLU A 62 -3.24 -7.53 12.88
N TYR A 63 -3.36 -7.51 11.55
CA TYR A 63 -2.78 -6.48 10.70
C TYR A 63 -3.86 -5.66 9.99
N ALA A 64 -3.70 -4.34 10.02
CA ALA A 64 -4.62 -3.41 9.37
C ALA A 64 -4.47 -3.52 7.85
N PRO A 65 -5.48 -3.96 7.08
CA PRO A 65 -5.30 -4.25 5.67
C PRO A 65 -5.03 -2.97 4.86
N VAL A 66 -4.21 -3.09 3.83
CA VAL A 66 -4.03 -2.06 2.83
C VAL A 66 -4.95 -2.35 1.64
N GLN A 67 -5.81 -1.40 1.31
CA GLN A 67 -6.82 -1.56 0.27
C GLN A 67 -6.95 -0.28 -0.57
N ALA A 68 -7.35 -0.42 -1.83
CA ALA A 68 -7.82 0.70 -2.65
C ALA A 68 -9.35 0.80 -2.61
N ILE A 69 -9.88 2.01 -2.68
CA ILE A 69 -11.33 2.29 -2.55
C ILE A 69 -11.80 2.98 -3.83
N GLY A 70 -12.40 2.23 -4.74
CA GLY A 70 -12.94 2.72 -6.01
C GLY A 70 -14.02 3.78 -5.83
N ALA A 71 -14.30 4.56 -6.88
CA ALA A 71 -15.23 5.69 -6.81
C ALA A 71 -16.68 5.31 -6.42
N ASN A 72 -17.06 4.06 -6.65
CA ASN A 72 -18.35 3.46 -6.26
C ASN A 72 -18.33 2.78 -4.87
N GLY A 73 -17.20 2.86 -4.15
CA GLY A 73 -17.00 2.18 -2.87
C GLY A 73 -16.52 0.73 -2.98
N THR A 74 -16.26 0.20 -4.18
CA THR A 74 -15.64 -1.12 -4.33
C THR A 74 -14.27 -1.14 -3.68
N ILE A 75 -13.99 -2.21 -2.95
CA ILE A 75 -12.71 -2.44 -2.27
C ILE A 75 -11.85 -3.36 -3.12
N TYR A 76 -10.58 -2.98 -3.27
CA TYR A 76 -9.57 -3.79 -3.96
C TYR A 76 -8.45 -4.10 -2.99
N ASP A 77 -8.15 -5.38 -2.84
CA ASP A 77 -7.12 -5.87 -1.94
C ASP A 77 -5.74 -5.57 -2.50
N ILE A 78 -4.86 -4.95 -1.71
CA ILE A 78 -3.46 -4.79 -2.09
C ILE A 78 -2.67 -6.00 -1.58
N LYS A 79 -2.07 -6.75 -2.49
CA LYS A 79 -1.27 -7.94 -2.18
C LYS A 79 0.10 -7.86 -2.83
N ALA A 80 1.11 -8.48 -2.22
CA ALA A 80 2.37 -8.79 -2.88
C ALA A 80 2.28 -10.16 -3.55
N VAL A 81 2.83 -10.31 -4.75
CA VAL A 81 2.72 -11.53 -5.55
C VAL A 81 4.08 -12.18 -5.69
N THR A 82 4.19 -13.43 -5.27
CA THR A 82 5.41 -14.23 -5.42
C THR A 82 5.58 -14.72 -6.86
N GLU A 83 6.76 -15.26 -7.19
CA GLU A 83 6.98 -15.88 -8.51
C GLU A 83 6.09 -17.12 -8.76
N SER A 84 5.66 -17.81 -7.70
CA SER A 84 4.72 -18.93 -7.80
C SER A 84 3.26 -18.49 -7.93
N GLY A 85 2.99 -17.18 -7.88
CA GLY A 85 1.63 -16.61 -7.94
C GLY A 85 0.92 -16.55 -6.58
N GLU A 86 1.58 -16.92 -5.49
CA GLU A 86 1.03 -16.76 -4.14
C GLU A 86 0.83 -15.27 -3.82
N LYS A 87 -0.29 -14.94 -3.17
CA LYS A 87 -0.67 -13.58 -2.80
C LYS A 87 -0.45 -13.39 -1.31
N LEU A 88 0.49 -12.53 -0.96
CA LEU A 88 0.82 -12.16 0.41
C LEU A 88 0.02 -10.91 0.82
N ASP A 89 -0.53 -10.91 2.02
CA ASP A 89 -1.23 -9.74 2.55
C ASP A 89 -0.28 -8.55 2.66
N VAL A 90 -0.78 -7.35 2.35
CA VAL A 90 -0.08 -6.09 2.64
C VAL A 90 -0.87 -5.33 3.69
N GLY A 91 -0.22 -5.04 4.81
CA GLY A 91 -0.90 -4.50 5.99
C GLY A 91 -0.03 -3.55 6.81
N GLY A 92 -0.69 -2.69 7.58
CA GLY A 92 -0.09 -1.95 8.68
C GLY A 92 0.14 -2.89 9.87
N VAL A 93 1.41 -3.08 10.24
CA VAL A 93 1.81 -4.09 11.25
C VAL A 93 2.20 -3.50 12.60
N SER A 94 2.57 -2.22 12.62
CA SER A 94 2.92 -1.52 13.85
C SER A 94 2.86 0.00 13.64
N ARG A 95 2.82 0.75 14.74
CA ARG A 95 2.74 2.21 14.72
C ARG A 95 3.84 2.83 15.59
N SER A 96 4.52 3.82 15.03
CA SER A 96 5.54 4.65 15.68
C SER A 96 5.13 6.11 15.54
N GLY A 97 4.52 6.68 16.58
CA GLY A 97 3.99 8.05 16.55
C GLY A 97 2.90 8.23 15.49
N LYS A 98 3.17 9.01 14.44
CA LYS A 98 2.24 9.26 13.31
C LYS A 98 2.48 8.35 12.11
N ILE A 99 3.47 7.46 12.18
CA ILE A 99 3.86 6.55 11.10
C ILE A 99 3.36 5.15 11.42
N VAL A 100 2.71 4.51 10.44
CA VAL A 100 2.33 3.10 10.46
C VAL A 100 3.31 2.35 9.55
N HIS A 101 4.00 1.35 10.09
CA HIS A 101 4.87 0.49 9.31
C HIS A 101 4.00 -0.45 8.47
N VAL A 102 4.17 -0.37 7.15
CA VAL A 102 3.47 -1.24 6.20
C VAL A 102 4.43 -2.29 5.69
N LYS A 103 3.97 -3.53 5.69
CA LYS A 103 4.72 -4.73 5.31
C LYS A 103 3.87 -5.64 4.45
N ALA A 104 4.52 -6.45 3.61
CA ALA A 104 3.90 -7.66 3.11
C ALA A 104 4.14 -8.79 4.12
N ILE A 105 3.16 -9.66 4.35
CA ILE A 105 3.18 -10.71 5.35
C ILE A 105 3.05 -12.06 4.66
N ASN A 106 4.04 -12.94 4.81
CA ASN A 106 3.96 -14.29 4.27
C ASN A 106 3.15 -15.24 5.17
N ALA A 107 2.88 -16.46 4.72
CA ALA A 107 2.13 -17.45 5.48
C ALA A 107 2.77 -17.86 6.82
N ASN A 108 4.08 -17.66 6.99
CA ASN A 108 4.82 -17.92 8.24
C ASN A 108 4.81 -16.71 9.19
N GLY A 109 4.26 -15.56 8.77
CA GLY A 109 4.29 -14.31 9.53
C GLY A 109 5.53 -13.43 9.31
N ASP A 110 6.43 -13.79 8.38
CA ASP A 110 7.60 -12.96 8.06
C ASP A 110 7.18 -11.66 7.37
N LEU A 111 7.86 -10.58 7.74
CA LEU A 111 7.50 -9.22 7.35
C LEU A 111 8.46 -8.63 6.31
N TYR A 112 7.99 -8.47 5.08
CA TYR A 112 8.76 -7.92 3.98
C TYR A 112 8.55 -6.41 3.84
N GLY A 113 9.62 -5.66 3.62
CA GLY A 113 9.53 -4.20 3.46
C GLY A 113 8.79 -3.82 2.19
N VAL A 114 7.83 -2.91 2.25
CA VAL A 114 7.19 -2.37 1.03
C VAL A 114 7.84 -1.04 0.66
N LYS A 115 8.32 -0.94 -0.59
CA LYS A 115 9.10 0.18 -1.09
C LYS A 115 8.58 0.67 -2.44
N ALA A 116 8.73 1.97 -2.67
CA ALA A 116 8.55 2.60 -3.96
C ALA A 116 9.90 2.78 -4.66
N PHE A 117 9.99 2.35 -5.92
CA PHE A 117 11.18 2.37 -6.75
C PHE A 117 11.02 3.38 -7.87
N ALA A 118 11.87 4.40 -7.88
CA ALA A 118 11.96 5.35 -8.96
C ALA A 118 12.54 4.70 -10.23
N PRO A 119 12.25 5.26 -11.41
CA PRO A 119 12.93 4.86 -12.64
C PRO A 119 14.46 5.06 -12.58
N ASP A 120 14.95 6.00 -11.78
CA ASP A 120 16.38 6.28 -11.57
C ASP A 120 17.03 5.48 -10.42
N GLY A 121 16.30 4.51 -9.86
CA GLY A 121 16.80 3.61 -8.81
C GLY A 121 16.67 4.13 -7.37
N LYS A 122 16.19 5.38 -7.16
CA LYS A 122 15.89 5.88 -5.81
C LYS A 122 14.77 5.08 -5.15
N LEU A 123 14.85 4.97 -3.82
CA LEU A 123 13.90 4.21 -3.01
C LEU A 123 13.25 5.10 -1.96
N ASN A 124 11.94 4.91 -1.81
CA ASN A 124 11.18 5.41 -0.68
C ASN A 124 10.50 4.25 0.04
N ASP A 125 10.28 4.42 1.33
CA ASP A 125 9.49 3.49 2.12
C ASP A 125 8.00 3.76 1.93
N VAL A 126 7.20 2.71 1.78
CA VAL A 126 5.74 2.83 1.83
C VAL A 126 5.29 2.70 3.28
N LYS A 127 4.57 3.71 3.77
CA LYS A 127 4.08 3.81 5.15
C LYS A 127 2.64 4.31 5.18
N GLY A 128 1.92 3.97 6.24
CA GLY A 128 0.69 4.68 6.60
C GLY A 128 1.05 5.96 7.37
N ILE A 129 0.35 7.04 7.08
CA ILE A 129 0.49 8.35 7.71
C ILE A 129 -0.81 8.67 8.42
N LYS A 130 -0.73 8.71 9.74
CA LYS A 130 -1.82 9.07 10.63
C LYS A 130 -1.68 10.56 10.94
N ILE A 131 -2.65 11.38 10.59
CA ILE A 131 -2.59 12.82 10.87
C ILE A 131 -3.18 13.06 12.27
N PHE A 132 -4.34 12.46 12.53
CA PHE A 132 -5.07 12.65 13.79
C PHE A 132 -4.90 11.47 14.76
N ASP A 133 -5.07 11.73 16.06
CA ASP A 133 -4.98 10.68 17.09
C ASP A 133 -6.26 9.86 17.29
N ARG A 134 -7.35 10.25 16.62
CA ARG A 134 -8.58 9.44 16.57
C ARG A 134 -8.36 8.11 15.85
N LYS A 135 -9.09 7.06 16.25
CA LYS A 135 -9.02 5.72 15.64
C LYS A 135 -9.22 5.79 14.12
N VAL A 136 -10.40 6.24 13.69
CA VAL A 136 -10.74 6.43 12.27
C VAL A 136 -10.23 7.79 11.80
N GLU A 137 -9.29 7.76 10.85
CA GLU A 137 -8.72 8.96 10.23
C GLU A 137 -9.78 9.75 9.47
N LEU A 138 -10.57 9.05 8.66
CA LEU A 138 -11.72 9.56 7.91
C LEU A 138 -12.58 8.38 7.43
N LYS A 139 -13.77 8.67 6.94
CA LYS A 139 -14.57 7.72 6.16
C LYS A 139 -14.45 8.07 4.68
N SER A 140 -14.00 7.12 3.87
CA SER A 140 -13.91 7.27 2.41
C SER A 140 -14.96 6.40 1.77
N LEU A 141 -16.00 7.00 1.18
CA LEU A 141 -17.14 6.27 0.59
C LEU A 141 -17.74 5.24 1.56
N GLY A 142 -17.91 5.63 2.82
CA GLY A 142 -18.45 4.78 3.90
C GLY A 142 -17.42 3.91 4.61
N HIS A 143 -16.27 3.61 3.98
CA HIS A 143 -15.24 2.75 4.54
C HIS A 143 -14.34 3.49 5.55
N PRO A 144 -14.12 2.94 6.77
CA PRO A 144 -13.29 3.58 7.78
C PRO A 144 -11.80 3.42 7.42
N VAL A 145 -11.12 4.54 7.23
CA VAL A 145 -9.69 4.58 6.94
C VAL A 145 -8.93 4.83 8.24
N TYR A 146 -7.90 4.04 8.52
CA TYR A 146 -7.02 4.20 9.69
C TYR A 146 -5.88 5.18 9.44
N ALA A 147 -5.28 5.15 8.23
CA ALA A 147 -4.19 6.03 7.84
C ALA A 147 -4.09 6.21 6.31
N HIS A 148 -3.49 7.31 5.87
CA HIS A 148 -3.19 7.56 4.46
C HIS A 148 -1.96 6.75 4.03
N LEU A 149 -2.00 6.03 2.90
CA LEU A 149 -0.82 5.33 2.41
C LEU A 149 0.05 6.26 1.56
N LYS A 150 1.34 6.35 1.89
CA LYS A 150 2.29 7.25 1.23
C LYS A 150 3.65 6.59 1.04
N ALA A 151 4.31 6.92 -0.06
CA ALA A 151 5.74 6.67 -0.23
C ALA A 151 6.51 7.89 0.31
N ILE A 152 7.30 7.67 1.36
CA ILE A 152 8.09 8.71 2.03
C ILE A 152 9.58 8.44 1.93
N ARG A 153 10.36 9.50 1.79
CA ARG A 153 11.82 9.41 1.81
C ARG A 153 12.28 9.06 3.22
N GLN A 154 13.20 8.10 3.32
CA GLN A 154 14.01 7.90 4.53
C GLN A 154 15.27 8.76 4.45
#